data_AF-A0A366YTG9-F1
#
_entry.id   AF-A0A366YTG9-F1
#
_cell.length_a   1.000
_cell.length_b   1.000
_cell.length_c   1.000
_cell.angle_alpha   90.00
_cell.angle_beta   90.00
_cell.angle_gamma   90.00
#
_symmetry.space_group_name_H-M   'P 1'
#
loop_
_entity.id
_entity.type
_entity.pdbx_description
1 polymer ?
#
loop_
_entity_poly.entity_id
_entity_poly.type
_entity_poly.pdbx_seq_one_letter_code
_entity_poly.pdbx_strand_id
1 'polypeptide(L)'
;MPRNVDKPANRIEDIHGMADFISQYPGVDSTRIGLLGICGGGGYSLAAAETDKRFKSIATISMFNSGLVRRNGMQDSQLDTIQQRLQQASDARAQEVAGGEVLYSGDANLTDEQIAKLPFALYRQGYEYYWKTHAHPNSTFKYTTSSLLDLMNSEITTY
;
A
#
# COMPACT_ATOMS: atom_id res chain seq x y z
N MET A 1 -20.09 -2.72 2.08
CA MET A 1 -18.85 -3.27 2.70
C MET A 1 -17.65 -2.90 1.84
N PRO A 2 -16.49 -2.55 2.42
CA PRO A 2 -15.28 -2.25 1.66
C PRO A 2 -14.89 -3.43 0.77
N ARG A 3 -14.50 -3.17 -0.49
CA ARG A 3 -14.12 -4.22 -1.44
C ARG A 3 -12.69 -4.73 -1.25
N ASN A 4 -11.89 -4.04 -0.43
CA ASN A 4 -10.46 -4.31 -0.18
C ASN A 4 -9.63 -4.39 -1.48
N VAL A 5 -10.00 -3.62 -2.49
CA VAL A 5 -9.20 -3.50 -3.72
C VAL A 5 -8.12 -2.45 -3.45
N ASP A 6 -6.85 -2.79 -3.69
CA ASP A 6 -5.73 -1.88 -3.43
C ASP A 6 -4.99 -1.58 -4.74
N LYS A 7 -5.23 -0.37 -5.27
CA LYS A 7 -4.63 0.09 -6.52
C LYS A 7 -3.74 1.29 -6.25
N PRO A 8 -2.44 1.23 -6.57
CA PRO A 8 -1.52 2.36 -6.46
C PRO A 8 -2.04 3.64 -7.10
N ALA A 9 -2.64 3.56 -8.29
CA ALA A 9 -3.20 4.70 -8.98
C ALA A 9 -4.30 5.41 -8.17
N ASN A 10 -5.17 4.65 -7.48
CA ASN A 10 -6.21 5.24 -6.64
C ASN A 10 -5.59 5.98 -5.44
N ARG A 11 -4.55 5.42 -4.82
CA ARG A 11 -3.85 6.05 -3.69
C ARG A 11 -3.17 7.35 -4.08
N ILE A 12 -2.59 7.39 -5.28
CA ILE A 12 -1.96 8.58 -5.85
C ILE A 12 -3.04 9.62 -6.19
N GLU A 13 -4.14 9.19 -6.81
CA GLU A 13 -5.27 10.06 -7.13
C GLU A 13 -5.94 10.65 -5.87
N ASP A 14 -6.04 9.89 -4.78
CA ASP A 14 -6.54 10.41 -3.50
C ASP A 14 -5.68 11.59 -2.99
N ILE A 15 -4.36 11.58 -3.27
CA ILE A 15 -3.46 12.68 -2.92
C ILE A 15 -3.68 13.90 -3.84
N HIS A 16 -3.91 13.68 -5.14
CA HIS A 16 -4.29 14.76 -6.05
C HIS A 16 -5.64 15.39 -5.67
N GLY A 17 -6.64 14.56 -5.35
CA GLY A 17 -7.95 15.00 -4.88
C GLY A 17 -7.87 15.72 -3.52
N MET A 18 -6.98 15.29 -2.63
CA MET A 18 -6.69 16.03 -1.40
C MET A 18 -6.15 17.43 -1.70
N ALA A 19 -5.24 17.56 -2.66
CA ALA A 19 -4.73 18.87 -3.09
C ALA A 19 -5.83 19.74 -3.74
N ASP A 20 -6.72 19.15 -4.54
CA ASP A 20 -7.89 19.84 -5.10
C ASP A 20 -8.77 20.44 -4.01
N PHE A 21 -9.06 19.65 -2.97
CA PHE A 21 -9.89 20.07 -1.85
C PHE A 21 -9.21 21.14 -1.00
N ILE A 22 -7.98 20.89 -0.52
CA ILE A 22 -7.32 21.78 0.43
C ILE A 22 -6.99 23.13 -0.19
N SER A 23 -6.69 23.17 -1.49
CA SER A 23 -6.37 24.42 -2.21
C SER A 23 -7.53 25.41 -2.27
N GLN A 24 -8.77 24.94 -2.08
CA GLN A 24 -9.98 25.75 -2.08
C GLN A 24 -10.47 26.06 -0.66
N TYR A 25 -9.83 25.52 0.38
CA TYR A 25 -10.27 25.70 1.75
C TYR A 25 -9.97 27.14 2.25
N PRO A 26 -10.93 27.85 2.88
CA PRO A 26 -10.70 29.20 3.39
C PRO A 26 -9.49 29.29 4.33
N GLY A 27 -8.57 30.20 4.03
CA GLY A 27 -7.34 30.40 4.81
C GLY A 27 -6.12 29.58 4.35
N VAL A 28 -6.29 28.68 3.37
CA VAL A 28 -5.15 28.00 2.71
C VAL A 28 -4.54 28.89 1.64
N ASP A 29 -3.20 28.91 1.59
CA ASP A 29 -2.44 29.47 0.48
C ASP A 29 -2.08 28.35 -0.49
N SER A 30 -2.75 28.31 -1.64
CA SER A 30 -2.58 27.25 -2.65
C SER A 30 -1.17 27.24 -3.29
N THR A 31 -0.38 28.30 -3.10
CA THR A 31 1.01 28.35 -3.55
C THR A 31 2.00 27.72 -2.57
N ARG A 32 1.53 27.31 -1.37
CA ARG A 32 2.36 26.79 -0.26
C ARG A 32 1.84 25.46 0.31
N ILE A 33 1.39 24.55 -0.56
CA ILE A 33 0.93 23.22 -0.14
C ILE A 33 2.13 22.28 0.09
N GLY A 34 2.19 21.62 1.24
CA GLY A 34 3.17 20.59 1.57
C GLY A 34 2.52 19.21 1.70
N LEU A 35 3.32 18.15 1.58
CA LEU A 35 2.87 16.76 1.66
C LEU A 35 3.71 15.98 2.68
N LEU A 36 3.05 15.28 3.60
CA LEU A 36 3.68 14.39 4.57
C LEU A 36 3.19 12.96 4.33
N GLY A 37 4.09 12.06 3.98
CA GLY A 37 3.79 10.64 3.78
C GLY A 37 4.39 9.75 4.87
N ILE A 38 3.61 8.81 5.40
CA ILE A 38 4.04 7.90 6.47
C ILE A 38 3.96 6.46 5.97
N CYS A 39 5.00 5.65 6.21
CA CYS A 39 5.02 4.24 5.80
C CYS A 39 4.75 4.10 4.29
N GLY A 40 3.80 3.25 3.89
CA GLY A 40 3.38 3.09 2.49
C GLY A 40 2.88 4.40 1.86
N GLY A 41 2.27 5.28 2.66
CA GLY A 41 1.86 6.61 2.25
C GLY A 41 3.03 7.51 1.85
N GLY A 42 4.23 7.25 2.38
CA GLY A 42 5.48 7.90 1.96
C GLY A 42 5.79 7.67 0.49
N GLY A 43 5.70 6.41 0.05
CA GLY A 43 5.93 6.06 -1.36
C GLY A 43 4.90 6.74 -2.26
N TYR A 44 3.60 6.62 -1.95
CA TYR A 44 2.55 7.27 -2.74
C TYR A 44 2.66 8.80 -2.76
N SER A 45 3.12 9.40 -1.65
CA SER A 45 3.36 10.84 -1.58
C SER A 45 4.45 11.31 -2.53
N LEU A 46 5.55 10.57 -2.58
CA LEU A 46 6.63 10.86 -3.52
C LEU A 46 6.14 10.69 -4.97
N ALA A 47 5.46 9.59 -5.28
CA ALA A 47 4.90 9.33 -6.61
C ALA A 47 3.91 10.41 -7.08
N ALA A 48 3.03 10.90 -6.19
CA ALA A 48 2.11 11.99 -6.52
C ALA A 48 2.86 13.31 -6.80
N ALA A 49 3.89 13.63 -6.02
CA ALA A 49 4.62 14.88 -6.18
C ALA A 49 5.62 14.88 -7.35
N GLU A 50 5.98 13.72 -7.87
CA GLU A 50 6.72 13.58 -9.13
C GLU A 50 5.98 14.22 -10.31
N THR A 51 4.65 14.17 -10.32
CA THR A 51 3.82 14.72 -11.41
C THR A 51 3.09 16.01 -11.01
N ASP A 52 2.61 16.12 -9.78
CA ASP A 52 1.81 17.26 -9.31
C ASP A 52 2.67 18.33 -8.62
N LYS A 53 2.84 19.46 -9.29
CA LYS A 53 3.71 20.56 -8.86
C LYS A 53 3.04 21.56 -7.93
N ARG A 54 1.82 21.28 -7.47
CA ARG A 54 1.19 22.06 -6.39
C ARG A 54 1.92 21.85 -5.07
N PHE A 55 2.44 20.65 -4.84
CA PHE A 55 3.26 20.33 -3.68
C PHE A 55 4.63 21.02 -3.77
N LYS A 56 4.94 21.87 -2.78
CA LYS A 56 6.20 22.65 -2.72
C LYS A 56 7.24 22.04 -1.79
N SER A 57 6.79 21.22 -0.85
CA SER A 57 7.65 20.50 0.08
C SER A 57 7.05 19.13 0.34
N ILE A 58 7.91 18.12 0.43
CA ILE A 58 7.52 16.75 0.72
C ILE A 58 8.43 16.23 1.82
N ALA A 59 7.83 15.61 2.82
CA ALA A 59 8.55 14.87 3.86
C ALA A 59 7.98 13.47 3.96
N THR A 60 8.83 12.50 4.30
CA THR A 60 8.38 11.16 4.60
C THR A 60 8.93 10.67 5.94
N ILE A 61 8.14 9.84 6.62
CA ILE A 61 8.52 9.21 7.89
C ILE A 61 8.41 7.69 7.70
N SER A 62 9.54 7.00 7.88
CA SER A 62 9.63 5.54 7.73
C SER A 62 9.05 5.07 6.39
N MET A 63 9.40 5.75 5.30
CA MET A 63 8.85 5.49 3.97
C MET A 63 8.99 4.03 3.58
N PHE A 64 7.90 3.47 3.06
CA PHE A 64 7.81 2.10 2.60
C PHE A 64 7.41 2.09 1.13
N ASN A 65 8.31 1.64 0.26
CA ASN A 65 7.99 1.47 -1.15
C ASN A 65 7.12 0.22 -1.32
N SER A 66 5.79 0.42 -1.27
CA SER A 66 4.82 -0.67 -1.36
C SER A 66 5.00 -1.49 -2.64
N GLY A 67 5.25 -0.85 -3.78
CA GLY A 67 5.40 -1.54 -5.06
C GLY A 67 6.62 -2.45 -5.08
N LEU A 68 7.78 -1.92 -4.69
CA LEU A 68 9.03 -2.68 -4.59
C LEU A 68 8.90 -3.84 -3.61
N VAL A 69 8.31 -3.62 -2.42
CA VAL A 69 8.16 -4.70 -1.43
C VAL A 69 7.16 -5.75 -1.90
N ARG A 70 6.07 -5.39 -2.57
CA ARG A 70 5.17 -6.40 -3.16
C ARG A 70 5.86 -7.14 -4.30
N ARG A 71 6.71 -6.48 -5.08
CA ARG A 71 7.46 -7.10 -6.18
C ARG A 71 8.56 -8.02 -5.67
N ASN A 72 9.51 -7.54 -4.88
CA ASN A 72 10.72 -8.28 -4.51
C ASN A 72 10.64 -8.97 -3.14
N GLY A 73 9.61 -8.69 -2.36
CA GLY A 73 9.58 -9.01 -0.93
C GLY A 73 10.34 -7.98 -0.10
N MET A 74 10.16 -8.02 1.23
CA MET A 74 10.92 -7.18 2.13
C MET A 74 12.40 -7.60 2.08
N GLN A 75 13.31 -6.63 1.90
CA GLN A 75 14.74 -6.87 1.75
C GLN A 75 15.04 -7.89 0.63
N ASP A 76 14.30 -7.81 -0.48
CA ASP A 76 14.46 -8.66 -1.67
C ASP A 76 14.33 -10.18 -1.41
N SER A 77 13.62 -10.56 -0.34
CA SER A 77 13.48 -11.96 0.09
C SER A 77 12.64 -12.87 -0.81
N GLN A 78 12.01 -12.34 -1.86
CA GLN A 78 11.06 -13.06 -2.71
C GLN A 78 11.32 -12.85 -4.21
N LEU A 79 12.57 -12.59 -4.60
CA LEU A 79 12.97 -12.42 -6.00
C LEU A 79 12.73 -13.68 -6.85
N ASP A 80 12.94 -14.85 -6.27
CA ASP A 80 12.77 -16.17 -6.89
C ASP A 80 11.30 -16.56 -7.14
N THR A 81 10.36 -15.93 -6.42
CA THR A 81 8.92 -16.24 -6.51
C THR A 81 8.12 -15.20 -7.28
N ILE A 82 8.75 -14.19 -7.89
CA ILE A 82 8.06 -13.10 -8.60
C ILE A 82 7.07 -13.65 -9.65
N GLN A 83 7.54 -14.53 -10.54
CA GLN A 83 6.71 -15.06 -11.62
C GLN A 83 5.56 -15.92 -11.10
N GLN A 84 5.82 -16.72 -10.06
CA GLN A 84 4.80 -17.52 -9.40
C GLN A 84 3.70 -16.63 -8.79
N ARG A 85 4.07 -15.55 -8.10
CA ARG A 85 3.11 -14.64 -7.47
C ARG A 85 2.32 -13.81 -8.48
N LEU A 86 2.94 -13.44 -9.61
CA LEU A 86 2.22 -12.82 -10.74
C LEU A 86 1.23 -13.79 -11.39
N GLN A 87 1.58 -15.07 -11.53
CA GLN A 87 0.65 -16.09 -12.01
C GLN A 87 -0.54 -16.23 -11.04
N GLN A 88 -0.27 -16.34 -9.73
CA GLN A 88 -1.32 -16.40 -8.71
C GLN A 88 -2.25 -15.19 -8.75
N ALA A 89 -1.71 -13.98 -8.96
CA ALA A 89 -2.51 -12.77 -9.10
C ALA A 89 -3.37 -12.77 -10.37
N SER A 90 -2.83 -13.29 -11.48
CA SER A 90 -3.55 -13.44 -12.76
C SER A 90 -4.69 -14.44 -12.63
N ASP A 91 -4.43 -15.59 -12.00
CA ASP A 91 -5.43 -16.64 -11.76
C ASP A 91 -6.55 -16.11 -10.85
N ALA A 92 -6.19 -15.40 -9.77
CA ALA A 92 -7.15 -14.76 -8.88
C ALA A 92 -8.06 -13.78 -9.64
N ARG A 93 -7.49 -12.96 -10.55
CA ARG A 93 -8.28 -12.06 -11.39
C ARG A 93 -9.22 -12.80 -12.35
N ALA A 94 -8.75 -13.88 -12.97
CA ALA A 94 -9.58 -14.68 -13.86
C ALA A 94 -10.76 -15.33 -13.10
N GLN A 95 -10.50 -15.83 -11.88
CA GLN A 95 -11.51 -16.38 -10.99
C GLN A 95 -12.57 -15.34 -10.59
N GLU A 96 -12.15 -14.12 -10.23
CA GLU A 96 -13.06 -13.02 -9.90
C GLU A 96 -14.01 -12.69 -11.07
N VAL A 97 -13.49 -12.61 -12.30
CA VAL A 97 -14.30 -12.33 -13.51
C VAL A 97 -15.27 -13.46 -13.82
N ALA A 98 -14.90 -14.71 -13.54
CA ALA A 98 -15.76 -15.87 -13.69
C ALA A 98 -16.86 -15.97 -12.61
N GLY A 99 -16.92 -15.03 -11.66
CA GLY A 99 -17.88 -15.04 -10.55
C GLY A 99 -17.53 -16.01 -9.42
N GLY A 100 -16.28 -16.47 -9.37
CA GLY A 100 -15.77 -17.31 -8.28
C GLY A 100 -15.52 -16.52 -6.99
N GLU A 101 -15.04 -17.22 -5.96
CA GLU A 101 -14.68 -16.60 -4.69
C GLU A 101 -13.55 -15.58 -4.86
N VAL A 102 -13.65 -14.42 -4.21
CA VAL A 102 -12.58 -13.42 -4.22
C VAL A 102 -11.49 -13.86 -3.26
N LEU A 103 -10.28 -14.07 -3.78
CA LEU A 103 -9.12 -14.41 -2.96
C LEU A 103 -8.49 -13.14 -2.38
N TYR A 104 -7.99 -13.25 -1.14
CA TYR A 104 -7.39 -12.14 -0.42
C TYR A 104 -5.99 -12.47 0.07
N SER A 105 -5.16 -11.43 0.18
CA SER A 105 -3.80 -11.42 0.69
C SER A 105 -3.66 -10.41 1.83
N GLY A 106 -2.57 -10.49 2.58
CA GLY A 106 -2.25 -9.56 3.68
C GLY A 106 -3.08 -9.75 4.96
N ASP A 107 -4.22 -10.43 4.86
CA ASP A 107 -5.06 -10.83 5.98
C ASP A 107 -4.58 -12.16 6.52
N ALA A 108 -3.92 -12.14 7.66
CA ALA A 108 -3.67 -13.36 8.39
C ALA A 108 -3.93 -13.08 9.87
N ASN A 109 -5.00 -13.66 10.39
CA ASN A 109 -5.18 -13.86 11.83
C ASN A 109 -4.11 -14.84 12.32
N LEU A 110 -2.85 -14.40 12.27
CA LEU A 110 -1.70 -15.18 12.68
C LEU A 110 -1.75 -15.39 14.17
N THR A 111 -1.47 -16.62 14.60
CA THR A 111 -1.23 -16.90 16.02
C THR A 111 0.08 -16.26 16.47
N ASP A 112 0.25 -16.09 17.78
CA ASP A 112 1.49 -15.55 18.36
C ASP A 112 2.73 -16.34 17.92
N GLU A 113 2.60 -17.66 17.80
CA GLU A 113 3.66 -18.53 17.33
C GLU A 113 4.00 -18.28 15.86
N GLN A 114 3.00 -18.01 15.01
CA GLN A 114 3.22 -17.66 13.60
C GLN A 114 3.83 -16.27 13.46
N ILE A 115 3.38 -15.30 14.25
CA ILE A 115 3.96 -13.96 14.30
C ILE A 115 5.43 -14.05 14.70
N ALA A 116 5.76 -14.82 15.74
CA ALA A 116 7.15 -14.99 16.20
C ALA A 116 8.09 -15.55 15.12
N LYS A 117 7.56 -16.35 14.19
CA LYS A 117 8.30 -16.96 13.07
C LYS A 117 8.47 -16.05 11.85
N LEU A 118 7.77 -14.91 11.78
CA LEU A 118 7.94 -13.99 10.66
C LEU A 118 9.39 -13.50 10.58
N PRO A 119 10.02 -13.45 9.40
CA PRO A 119 11.44 -13.17 9.27
C PRO A 119 11.81 -11.73 9.68
N PHE A 120 10.93 -10.76 9.43
CA PHE A 120 11.23 -9.34 9.64
C PHE A 120 10.58 -8.78 10.90
N ALA A 121 11.38 -8.09 11.73
CA ALA A 121 10.90 -7.45 12.96
C ALA A 121 9.76 -6.46 12.70
N LEU A 122 9.84 -5.74 11.57
CA LEU A 122 8.79 -4.82 11.12
C LEU A 122 7.41 -5.50 11.07
N TYR A 123 7.34 -6.72 10.52
CA TYR A 123 6.08 -7.43 10.43
C TYR A 123 5.63 -7.95 11.80
N ARG A 124 6.54 -8.48 12.62
CA ARG A 124 6.21 -8.92 13.99
C ARG A 124 5.62 -7.78 14.83
N GLN A 125 6.31 -6.65 14.84
CA GLN A 125 5.88 -5.45 15.56
C GLN A 125 4.62 -4.84 14.96
N GLY A 126 4.48 -4.87 13.63
CA GLY A 126 3.27 -4.42 12.94
C GLY A 126 2.03 -5.22 13.35
N TYR A 127 2.13 -6.55 13.40
CA TYR A 127 1.03 -7.39 13.90
C TYR A 127 0.71 -7.12 15.38
N GLU A 128 1.71 -7.03 16.24
CA GLU A 128 1.52 -6.72 17.66
C GLU A 128 0.82 -5.36 17.86
N TYR A 129 1.24 -4.33 17.11
CA TYR A 129 0.69 -3.00 17.23
C TYR A 129 -0.72 -2.90 16.64
N TYR A 130 -0.87 -3.19 15.35
CA TYR A 130 -2.10 -2.92 14.61
C TYR A 130 -3.17 -4.01 14.76
N TRP A 131 -2.80 -5.22 15.18
CA TRP A 131 -3.74 -6.34 15.29
C TRP A 131 -4.09 -6.72 16.73
N LYS A 132 -3.25 -6.33 17.71
CA LYS A 132 -3.51 -6.63 19.13
C LYS A 132 -3.69 -5.40 19.99
N THR A 133 -2.64 -4.60 20.15
CA THR A 133 -2.62 -3.54 21.17
C THR A 133 -3.42 -2.30 20.76
N HIS A 134 -3.51 -2.03 19.44
CA HIS A 134 -4.21 -0.86 18.87
C HIS A 134 -5.14 -1.27 17.73
N ALA A 135 -5.75 -2.45 17.83
CA ALA A 135 -6.67 -2.95 16.83
C ALA A 135 -7.91 -2.04 16.69
N HIS A 136 -8.30 -1.76 15.45
CA HIS A 136 -9.51 -1.00 15.16
C HIS A 136 -10.45 -1.86 14.28
N PRO A 137 -11.75 -1.99 14.61
CA PRO A 137 -12.66 -2.93 13.93
C PRO A 137 -12.83 -2.68 12.42
N ASN A 138 -12.53 -1.47 11.96
CA ASN A 138 -12.61 -1.08 10.55
C ASN A 138 -11.23 -1.01 9.85
N SER A 139 -10.15 -1.49 10.49
CA SER A 139 -8.80 -1.48 9.93
C SER A 139 -8.34 -2.92 9.68
N THR A 140 -7.83 -3.18 8.48
CA THR A 140 -7.32 -4.49 8.08
C THR A 140 -6.16 -4.34 7.10
N PHE A 141 -5.29 -5.34 7.06
CA PHE A 141 -4.23 -5.46 6.05
C PHE A 141 -4.71 -6.16 4.78
N LYS A 142 -5.97 -6.59 4.76
CA LYS A 142 -6.58 -7.35 3.67
C LYS A 142 -6.64 -6.56 2.38
N TYR A 143 -6.20 -7.18 1.29
CA TYR A 143 -6.44 -6.71 -0.08
C TYR A 143 -6.71 -7.87 -1.03
N THR A 144 -7.39 -7.65 -2.15
CA THR A 144 -7.65 -8.73 -3.13
C THR A 144 -6.33 -9.24 -3.71
N THR A 145 -6.15 -10.55 -3.84
CA THR A 145 -4.92 -11.13 -4.39
C THR A 145 -4.68 -10.65 -5.82
N SER A 146 -5.74 -10.41 -6.60
CA SER A 146 -5.67 -9.78 -7.92
C SER A 146 -5.04 -8.39 -7.94
N SER A 147 -5.09 -7.64 -6.82
CA SER A 147 -4.44 -6.33 -6.69
C SER A 147 -2.92 -6.40 -6.81
N LEU A 148 -2.31 -7.59 -6.64
CA LEU A 148 -0.87 -7.78 -6.84
C LEU A 148 -0.43 -7.47 -8.28
N LEU A 149 -1.31 -7.58 -9.27
CA LEU A 149 -1.01 -7.19 -10.66
C LEU A 149 -0.62 -5.71 -10.74
N ASP A 150 -1.36 -4.84 -10.07
CA ASP A 150 -1.11 -3.40 -10.06
C ASP A 150 0.01 -3.05 -9.06
N LEU A 151 0.01 -3.67 -7.88
CA LEU A 151 0.99 -3.40 -6.82
C LEU A 151 2.40 -3.80 -7.23
N MET A 152 2.62 -5.00 -7.79
CA MET A 152 3.95 -5.47 -8.18
C MET A 152 4.50 -4.75 -9.41
N ASN A 153 3.62 -4.19 -10.26
CA ASN A 153 4.03 -3.37 -11.40
C ASN A 153 4.32 -1.91 -11.01
N SER A 154 3.82 -1.44 -9.86
CA SER A 154 3.96 -0.03 -9.50
C SER A 154 5.41 0.36 -9.19
N GLU A 155 5.94 1.25 -10.02
CA GLU A 155 7.21 1.95 -9.80
C GLU A 155 6.95 3.13 -8.88
N ILE A 156 6.86 2.87 -7.57
CA ILE A 156 6.68 3.94 -6.58
C ILE A 156 8.07 4.49 -6.25
N THR A 157 8.59 5.37 -7.12
CA THR A 157 9.90 6.03 -7.04
C THR A 157 11.13 5.12 -7.16
N THR A 158 12.05 5.49 -8.05
CA THR A 158 13.38 4.89 -8.24
C THR A 158 14.44 5.87 -7.76
N TYR A 159 14.78 5.82 -6.48
CA TYR A 159 15.93 6.55 -5.92
C TYR A 159 16.85 5.59 -5.19
#